data_AF-A0A8F1WLZ5-F1
#
_entry.id   AF-A0A8F1WLZ5-F1
#
_cell.length_a   1.000
_cell.length_b   1.000
_cell.length_c   1.000
_cell.angle_alpha   90.00
_cell.angle_beta   90.00
_cell.angle_gamma   90.00
#
_symmetry.space_group_name_H-M   'P 1'
#
loop_
_entity.id
_entity.type
_entity.pdbx_description
1 polymer ?
#
loop_
_entity_poly.entity_id
_entity_poly.type
_entity_poly.pdbx_seq_one_letter_code
_entity_poly.pdbx_strand_id
1 'polypeptide(L)'
;MGVTKDSTLALISKENFFSILHTQNKILDNLLNTLCMRIRGSLETIQMFSQTQANKRLFMFFNKLATQYGTDAPNGTALNIRLTHNELANMTGLARQTITKVMDEWKAEGVIIIHSGKFIHLTEKFFKLPLE
;
A
#
# COMPACT_ATOMS: atom_id res chain seq x y z
N MET A 1 10.13 -13.09 17.76
CA MET A 1 9.06 -12.16 17.33
C MET A 1 8.81 -11.23 18.52
N GLY A 2 9.46 -10.07 18.54
CA GLY A 2 9.46 -9.18 19.71
C GLY A 2 8.19 -8.34 19.73
N VAL A 3 7.43 -8.42 20.83
CA VAL A 3 6.30 -7.53 21.07
C VAL A 3 6.86 -6.15 21.36
N THR A 4 6.58 -5.17 20.52
CA THR A 4 7.14 -3.80 20.62
C THR A 4 6.36 -2.89 21.58
N LYS A 5 5.22 -3.34 22.14
CA LYS A 5 4.39 -2.63 23.15
C LYS A 5 3.58 -3.62 24.01
N ASP A 6 3.20 -3.25 25.23
CA ASP A 6 2.25 -4.03 26.05
C ASP A 6 1.00 -4.40 25.24
N SER A 7 0.68 -5.70 25.18
CA SER A 7 -0.35 -6.25 24.29
C SER A 7 -1.12 -7.37 24.97
N THR A 8 -2.43 -7.47 24.72
CA THR A 8 -3.27 -8.58 25.18
C THR A 8 -3.53 -9.54 24.03
N LEU A 9 -3.30 -10.83 24.26
CA LEU A 9 -3.55 -11.89 23.29
C LEU A 9 -4.87 -12.61 23.62
N ALA A 10 -5.76 -12.71 22.64
CA ALA A 10 -6.92 -13.59 22.71
C ALA A 10 -6.63 -14.89 21.96
N LEU A 11 -6.90 -16.03 22.59
CA LEU A 11 -6.69 -17.36 22.03
C LEU A 11 -8.03 -18.05 21.83
N ILE A 12 -8.15 -18.77 20.71
CA ILE A 12 -9.28 -19.63 20.41
C ILE A 12 -8.74 -20.97 19.90
N SER A 13 -9.29 -22.08 20.40
CA SER A 13 -8.93 -23.39 19.87
C SER A 13 -9.49 -23.57 18.46
N LYS A 14 -8.86 -24.46 17.67
CA LYS A 14 -9.32 -24.77 16.31
C LYS A 14 -10.78 -25.27 16.35
N GLU A 15 -11.09 -26.14 17.30
CA GLU A 15 -12.40 -26.77 17.46
C GLU A 15 -13.48 -25.71 17.75
N ASN A 16 -13.21 -24.81 18.70
CA ASN A 16 -14.15 -23.73 19.03
C ASN A 16 -14.32 -22.75 17.86
N PHE A 17 -13.24 -22.44 17.13
CA PHE A 17 -13.31 -21.58 15.95
C PHE A 17 -14.22 -22.16 14.87
N PHE A 18 -14.02 -23.43 14.50
CA PHE A 18 -14.88 -24.10 13.52
C PHE A 18 -16.32 -24.25 14.01
N SER A 19 -16.53 -24.56 15.30
CA SER A 19 -17.87 -24.61 15.89
C SER A 19 -18.61 -23.28 15.75
N ILE A 20 -17.92 -22.15 16.02
CA ILE A 20 -18.49 -20.81 15.84
C ILE A 20 -18.81 -20.55 14.36
N LEU A 21 -17.94 -20.92 13.42
CA LEU A 21 -18.21 -20.75 11.99
C LEU A 21 -19.45 -21.50 11.52
N HIS A 22 -19.72 -22.68 12.06
CA HIS A 22 -20.89 -23.48 11.71
C HIS A 22 -22.19 -23.00 12.36
N THR A 23 -22.09 -22.27 13.48
CA THR A 23 -23.26 -21.82 14.26
C THR A 23 -23.60 -20.35 14.04
N GLN A 24 -22.65 -19.55 13.55
CA GLN A 24 -22.78 -18.10 13.39
C GLN A 24 -22.42 -17.66 11.96
N ASN A 25 -23.42 -17.62 11.08
CA ASN A 25 -23.25 -17.25 9.66
C ASN A 25 -22.54 -15.89 9.47
N LYS A 26 -22.82 -14.90 10.32
CA LYS A 26 -22.17 -13.59 10.26
C LYS A 26 -20.64 -13.67 10.41
N ILE A 27 -20.14 -14.59 11.23
CA ILE A 27 -18.69 -14.78 11.43
C ILE A 27 -18.09 -15.47 10.21
N LEU A 28 -18.79 -16.44 9.63
CA LEU A 28 -18.40 -17.07 8.38
C LEU A 28 -18.32 -16.06 7.22
N ASP A 29 -19.34 -15.22 7.04
CA ASP A 29 -19.36 -14.19 6.01
C ASP A 29 -18.21 -13.19 6.19
N ASN A 30 -17.95 -12.76 7.42
CA ASN A 30 -16.83 -11.89 7.73
C ASN A 30 -15.48 -12.56 7.42
N LEU A 31 -15.32 -13.84 7.72
CA LEU A 31 -14.12 -14.60 7.40
C LEU A 31 -13.92 -14.70 5.88
N LEU A 32 -14.95 -15.08 5.14
CA LEU A 32 -14.90 -15.19 3.68
C LEU A 32 -14.53 -13.85 3.04
N ASN A 33 -15.19 -12.77 3.44
CA ASN A 33 -14.86 -11.41 2.98
C ASN A 33 -13.41 -11.05 3.29
N THR A 34 -12.94 -11.34 4.51
CA THR A 34 -11.54 -11.09 4.92
C THR A 34 -10.55 -11.86 4.05
N LEU A 35 -10.81 -13.14 3.78
CA LEU A 35 -9.97 -13.97 2.93
C LEU A 35 -9.96 -13.47 1.48
N CYS A 36 -11.13 -13.13 0.93
CA CYS A 36 -11.24 -12.56 -0.41
C CYS A 36 -10.46 -11.24 -0.54
N MET A 37 -10.56 -10.35 0.45
CA MET A 37 -9.78 -9.11 0.48
C MET A 37 -8.27 -9.39 0.53
N ARG A 38 -7.83 -10.37 1.33
CA ARG A 38 -6.41 -10.78 1.36
C ARG A 38 -5.93 -11.32 0.02
N ILE A 39 -6.73 -12.17 -0.63
CA ILE A 39 -6.40 -12.72 -1.96
C ILE A 39 -6.29 -11.60 -2.99
N ARG A 40 -7.26 -10.68 -3.04
CA ARG A 40 -7.22 -9.52 -3.94
C ARG A 40 -5.96 -8.68 -3.72
N GLY A 41 -5.62 -8.36 -2.47
CA GLY A 41 -4.40 -7.61 -2.15
C GLY A 41 -3.11 -8.32 -2.57
N SER A 42 -3.08 -9.65 -2.51
CA SER A 42 -1.96 -10.45 -3.04
C SER A 42 -1.89 -10.40 -4.57
N LEU A 43 -3.02 -10.51 -5.26
CA LEU A 43 -3.10 -10.41 -6.72
C LEU A 43 -2.68 -9.03 -7.23
N GLU A 44 -3.12 -7.96 -6.58
CA GLU A 44 -2.68 -6.58 -6.89
C GLU A 44 -1.16 -6.44 -6.75
N THR A 45 -0.57 -7.09 -5.76
CA THR A 45 0.89 -7.10 -5.54
C THR A 45 1.59 -7.83 -6.68
N ILE A 46 1.10 -9.02 -7.07
CA ILE A 46 1.64 -9.76 -8.23
C ILE A 46 1.52 -8.93 -9.52
N GLN A 47 0.39 -8.26 -9.73
CA GLN A 47 0.15 -7.39 -10.88
C GLN A 47 1.14 -6.21 -10.91
N MET A 48 1.42 -5.61 -9.76
CA MET A 48 2.43 -4.55 -9.64
C MET A 48 3.83 -5.06 -10.03
N PHE A 49 4.24 -6.23 -9.55
CA PHE A 49 5.56 -6.80 -9.88
C PHE A 49 5.69 -7.27 -11.33
N SER A 50 4.58 -7.64 -11.97
CA SER A 50 4.57 -8.03 -13.40
C SER A 50 4.58 -6.82 -14.35
N GLN A 51 4.37 -5.60 -13.84
CA GLN A 51 4.49 -4.39 -14.63
C GLN A 51 5.94 -4.12 -15.03
N THR A 52 6.24 -4.06 -16.32
CA THR A 52 7.59 -3.82 -16.85
C THR A 52 8.00 -2.36 -16.77
N GLN A 53 7.02 -1.44 -16.87
CA GLN A 53 7.30 -0.01 -16.82
C GLN A 53 7.43 0.49 -15.38
N ALA A 54 8.57 1.12 -15.07
CA ALA A 54 8.90 1.56 -13.71
C ALA A 54 7.94 2.64 -13.18
N ASN A 55 7.54 3.60 -14.03
CA ASN A 55 6.56 4.65 -13.71
C ASN A 55 5.21 4.05 -13.27
N LYS A 56 4.68 3.08 -14.04
CA LYS A 56 3.43 2.40 -13.72
C LYS A 56 3.53 1.59 -12.44
N ARG A 57 4.65 0.89 -12.24
CA ARG A 57 4.86 0.13 -11.00
C ARG A 57 4.91 1.04 -9.77
N LEU A 58 5.65 2.14 -9.85
CA LEU A 58 5.68 3.16 -8.79
C LEU A 58 4.31 3.78 -8.58
N PHE A 59 3.54 4.01 -9.63
CA PHE A 59 2.19 4.56 -9.53
C PHE A 59 1.28 3.58 -8.75
N MET A 60 1.27 2.31 -9.14
CA MET A 60 0.48 1.28 -8.44
C MET A 60 0.88 1.19 -6.97
N PHE A 61 2.18 1.29 -6.66
CA PHE A 61 2.69 1.29 -5.29
C PHE A 61 2.19 2.49 -4.48
N PHE A 62 2.37 3.72 -4.99
CA PHE A 62 1.93 4.93 -4.30
C PHE A 62 0.40 5.04 -4.20
N ASN A 63 -0.33 4.58 -5.22
CA ASN A 63 -1.79 4.53 -5.19
C ASN A 63 -2.28 3.56 -4.11
N LYS A 64 -1.64 2.38 -3.97
CA LYS A 64 -1.94 1.43 -2.89
C LYS A 64 -1.69 2.04 -1.51
N LEU A 65 -0.59 2.79 -1.35
CA LEU A 65 -0.29 3.49 -0.11
C LEU A 65 -1.30 4.62 0.18
N ALA A 66 -1.74 5.36 -0.85
CA ALA A 66 -2.77 6.38 -0.72
C ALA A 66 -4.09 5.80 -0.20
N THR A 67 -4.52 4.66 -0.75
CA THR A 67 -5.74 3.98 -0.30
C THR A 67 -5.64 3.45 1.13
N GLN A 68 -4.46 3.02 1.58
CA GLN A 68 -4.29 2.37 2.90
C GLN A 68 -3.91 3.34 4.03
N TYR A 69 -3.11 4.36 3.71
CA TYR A 69 -2.49 5.25 4.70
C TYR A 69 -2.60 6.73 4.33
N GLY A 70 -3.25 7.05 3.21
CA GLY A 70 -3.45 8.42 2.78
C GLY A 70 -4.35 9.19 3.72
N THR A 71 -4.07 10.49 3.83
CA THR A 71 -4.92 11.46 4.50
C THR A 71 -5.28 12.55 3.50
N ASP A 72 -6.55 12.99 3.53
CA ASP A 72 -7.02 14.03 2.63
C ASP A 72 -6.22 15.32 2.85
N ALA A 73 -5.78 15.93 1.76
CA ALA A 73 -5.02 17.17 1.78
C ALA A 73 -5.51 18.11 0.67
N PRO A 74 -5.32 19.43 0.80
CA PRO A 74 -5.63 20.37 -0.27
C PRO A 74 -4.91 19.95 -1.57
N ASN A 75 -5.67 19.74 -2.64
CA ASN A 75 -5.17 19.33 -3.96
C ASN A 75 -4.48 17.95 -3.98
N GLY A 76 -4.98 16.96 -3.22
CA GLY A 76 -4.59 15.56 -3.37
C GLY A 76 -4.58 14.77 -2.06
N THR A 77 -3.57 13.91 -1.89
CA THR A 77 -3.46 13.00 -0.73
C THR A 77 -2.08 13.11 -0.11
N ALA A 78 -2.03 13.33 1.21
CA ALA A 78 -0.80 13.33 1.97
C ALA A 78 -0.49 11.94 2.53
N LEU A 79 0.72 11.46 2.28
CA LEU A 79 1.28 10.25 2.85
C LEU A 79 2.24 10.62 3.98
N ASN A 80 1.81 10.41 5.22
CA ASN A 80 2.61 10.64 6.43
C ASN A 80 3.62 9.49 6.68
N ILE A 81 4.30 9.06 5.63
CA ILE A 81 5.31 8.00 5.64
C ILE A 81 6.62 8.56 5.12
N ARG A 82 7.72 8.13 5.73
CA ARG A 82 9.06 8.47 5.27
C ARG A 82 9.63 7.27 4.56
N LEU A 83 9.79 7.38 3.24
CA LEU A 83 10.38 6.34 2.42
C LEU A 83 11.64 6.87 1.74
N THR A 84 12.75 6.19 1.97
CA THR A 84 14.00 6.39 1.23
C THR A 84 13.92 5.70 -0.13
N HIS A 85 14.75 6.12 -1.09
CA HIS A 85 14.80 5.46 -2.40
C HIS A 85 15.24 4.00 -2.31
N ASN A 86 16.00 3.62 -1.28
CA ASN A 86 16.36 2.21 -1.03
C ASN A 86 15.18 1.39 -0.51
N GLU A 87 14.36 1.95 0.38
CA GLU A 87 13.14 1.29 0.85
C GLU A 87 12.15 1.12 -0.30
N LEU A 88 11.98 2.16 -1.13
CA LEU A 88 11.19 2.06 -2.36
C LEU A 88 11.74 0.95 -3.27
N ALA A 89 13.06 0.88 -3.47
CA ALA A 89 13.69 -0.16 -4.29
C ALA A 89 13.36 -1.57 -3.79
N ASN A 90 13.48 -1.77 -2.48
CA ASN A 90 13.17 -3.05 -1.84
C ASN A 90 11.69 -3.40 -1.93
N MET A 91 10.79 -2.40 -1.84
CA MET A 91 9.35 -2.63 -1.87
C MET A 91 8.78 -2.82 -3.28
N THR A 92 9.38 -2.17 -4.29
CA THR A 92 8.88 -2.24 -5.68
C THR A 92 9.72 -3.17 -6.57
N GLY A 93 10.84 -3.68 -6.08
CA GLY A 93 11.80 -4.47 -6.86
C GLY A 93 12.39 -3.71 -8.05
N LEU A 94 12.50 -2.38 -7.95
CA LEU A 94 13.11 -1.53 -8.97
C LEU A 94 14.52 -1.13 -8.53
N ALA A 95 15.41 -0.86 -9.49
CA ALA A 95 16.71 -0.29 -9.15
C ALA A 95 16.57 1.11 -8.55
N ARG A 96 17.39 1.42 -7.53
CA ARG A 96 17.39 2.73 -6.86
C ARG A 96 17.55 3.89 -7.86
N GLN A 97 18.39 3.74 -8.87
CA GLN A 97 18.60 4.77 -9.91
C GLN A 97 17.32 5.03 -10.71
N THR A 98 16.58 3.99 -11.07
CA THR A 98 15.29 4.09 -11.77
C THR A 98 14.26 4.82 -10.90
N ILE A 99 14.20 4.52 -9.61
CA ILE A 99 13.30 5.23 -8.67
C ILE A 99 13.67 6.69 -8.58
N THR A 100 14.96 7.02 -8.41
CA THR A 100 15.41 8.42 -8.38
C THR A 100 14.94 9.15 -9.63
N LYS A 101 15.17 8.57 -10.81
CA LYS A 101 14.76 9.17 -12.09
C LYS A 101 13.25 9.46 -12.14
N VAL A 102 12.42 8.46 -11.89
CA VAL A 102 10.95 8.62 -11.93
C VAL A 102 10.46 9.61 -10.87
N MET A 103 10.99 9.55 -9.65
CA MET A 103 10.60 10.46 -8.57
C MET A 103 10.98 11.91 -8.88
N ASP A 104 12.12 12.14 -9.53
CA ASP A 104 12.58 13.48 -9.88
C ASP A 104 11.79 14.04 -11.07
N GLU A 105 11.44 13.21 -12.06
CA GLU A 105 10.51 13.54 -13.15
C GLU A 105 9.14 13.95 -12.58
N TRP A 106 8.55 13.14 -11.69
CA TRP A 106 7.27 13.45 -11.07
C TRP A 106 7.29 14.69 -10.19
N LYS A 107 8.41 15.00 -9.52
CA LYS A 107 8.56 16.28 -8.81
C LYS A 107 8.58 17.45 -9.79
N ALA A 108 9.35 17.35 -10.87
CA ALA A 108 9.47 18.41 -11.86
C ALA A 108 8.12 18.72 -12.53
N GLU A 109 7.30 17.71 -12.78
CA GLU A 109 5.96 17.85 -13.36
C GLU A 109 4.88 18.29 -12.35
N GLY A 110 5.23 18.35 -11.06
CA GLY A 110 4.31 18.65 -9.97
C GLY A 110 3.28 17.54 -9.74
N VAL A 111 3.60 16.30 -10.12
CA VAL A 111 2.80 15.10 -9.86
C VAL A 111 2.88 14.75 -8.37
N ILE A 112 4.08 14.87 -7.78
CA ILE A 112 4.31 14.73 -6.35
C ILE A 112 5.02 15.95 -5.78
N ILE A 113 4.79 16.21 -4.50
CA ILE A 113 5.53 17.22 -3.73
C ILE A 113 6.15 16.51 -2.52
N ILE A 114 7.43 16.76 -2.26
CA ILE A 114 8.09 16.24 -1.06
C ILE A 114 8.26 17.39 -0.06
N HIS A 115 7.61 17.28 1.09
CA HIS A 115 7.69 18.28 2.16
C HIS A 115 8.92 18.06 3.07
N SER A 116 9.23 19.09 3.86
CA SER A 116 10.24 19.00 4.92
C SER A 116 9.94 17.83 5.85
N GLY A 117 10.90 16.91 6.00
CA GLY A 117 10.71 15.66 6.76
C GLY A 117 10.39 14.43 5.90
N LYS A 118 10.48 14.51 4.56
CA LYS A 118 10.29 13.40 3.60
C LYS A 118 8.87 12.84 3.55
N PHE A 119 7.86 13.67 3.86
CA PHE A 119 6.46 13.34 3.62
C PHE A 119 6.14 13.55 2.15
N ILE A 120 5.34 12.65 1.57
CA ILE A 120 5.01 12.67 0.15
C ILE A 120 3.57 13.15 0.00
N HIS A 121 3.37 14.20 -0.76
CA HIS A 121 2.06 14.68 -1.19
C HIS A 121 1.83 14.26 -2.63
N LEU A 122 0.83 13.41 -2.85
CA LEU A 122 0.36 13.02 -4.18
C LEU A 122 -0.66 14.05 -4.63
N THR A 123 -0.37 14.80 -5.69
CA THR A 123 -1.28 15.85 -6.16
C THR A 123 -2.44 15.26 -6.95
N GLU A 124 -3.45 16.08 -7.30
CA GLU A 124 -4.48 15.63 -8.26
C GLU A 124 -3.92 15.13 -9.60
N LYS A 125 -2.76 15.65 -10.05
CA LYS A 125 -2.13 15.19 -11.29
C LYS A 125 -1.69 13.73 -11.18
N PHE A 126 -1.27 13.28 -10.00
CA PHE A 126 -0.90 11.88 -9.78
C PHE A 126 -2.04 10.94 -10.15
N PHE A 127 -3.26 11.22 -9.71
CA PHE A 127 -4.43 10.39 -10.00
C PHE A 127 -4.93 10.50 -11.45
N LYS A 128 -4.39 11.45 -12.23
CA LYS A 128 -4.68 11.67 -13.64
C LYS A 128 -3.53 11.26 -14.57
N LEU A 129 -2.50 10.59 -14.04
CA LEU A 129 -1.36 10.13 -14.85
C LEU A 129 -1.83 9.20 -15.98
N PRO A 130 -1.41 9.43 -17.23
CA PRO A 130 -1.67 8.49 -18.32
C PRO A 130 -0.86 7.21 -18.09
N LEU A 131 -1.55 6.11 -17.84
CA LEU A 131 -0.95 4.78 -17.65
C LEU A 131 -0.96 4.00 -18.97
N GLU A 132 -0.32 4.52 -20.02
CA GLU A 132 -0.18 3.86 -21.34
C GLU A 132 0.83 2.72 -21.38
#